data_AF-A0A3B8X2A4-F1
#
_entry.id   AF-A0A3B8X2A4-F1
#
_cell.length_a   1.000
_cell.length_b   1.000
_cell.length_c   1.000
_cell.angle_alpha   90.00
_cell.angle_beta   90.00
_cell.angle_gamma   90.00
#
_symmetry.space_group_name_H-M   'P 1'
#
loop_
_entity.id
_entity.type
_entity.pdbx_description
1 polymer ?
#
loop_
_entity_poly.entity_id
_entity_poly.type
_entity_poly.pdbx_seq_one_letter_code
_entity_poly.pdbx_strand_id
1 'polypeptide(L)'
;RWDDWLALFTEQCEYWVPAWTSETRLTQDPDTEVSLIYYDLRSRLTDRVWRVSSGQSVASDPMPRTCHFVSNLQVDSCSDQQINLFSCFRVDYHANR
;
A
#
# COMPACT_ATOMS: atom_id res chain seq x y z
N ARG A 1 9.80 -10.51 3.74
CA ARG A 1 10.73 -10.13 2.66
C ARG A 1 10.44 -8.68 2.29
N TRP A 2 10.89 -7.73 3.11
CA TRP A 2 10.52 -6.32 2.94
C TRP A 2 11.38 -5.60 1.90
N ASP A 3 12.69 -5.88 1.89
CA ASP A 3 13.61 -5.28 0.92
C ASP A 3 13.27 -5.69 -0.52
N ASP A 4 12.93 -6.97 -0.73
CA ASP A 4 12.47 -7.46 -2.04
C ASP A 4 11.18 -6.76 -2.49
N TRP A 5 10.29 -6.45 -1.55
CA TRP A 5 9.05 -5.73 -1.85
C TRP A 5 9.33 -4.27 -2.20
N LEU A 6 10.23 -3.59 -1.46
CA LEU A 6 10.65 -2.23 -1.78
C LEU A 6 11.37 -2.13 -3.13
N ALA A 7 12.05 -3.19 -3.57
CA ALA A 7 12.71 -3.26 -4.87
C ALA A 7 11.75 -3.30 -6.07
N LEU A 8 10.46 -3.58 -5.85
CA LEU A 8 9.43 -3.53 -6.89
C LEU A 8 9.00 -2.10 -7.25
N PHE A 9 9.35 -1.11 -6.41
CA PHE A 9 8.95 0.28 -6.61
C PHE A 9 10.07 1.10 -7.24
N THR A 10 9.70 1.97 -8.18
CA THR A 10 10.59 3.01 -8.69
C THR A 10 10.89 4.04 -7.60
N GLU A 11 11.97 4.82 -7.75
CA GLU A 11 12.31 5.85 -6.77
C GLU A 11 11.22 6.93 -6.65
N GLN A 12 10.60 7.28 -7.78
CA GLN A 12 9.51 8.27 -7.90
C GLN A 12 8.12 7.62 -7.80
N CYS A 13 7.97 6.49 -7.11
CA CYS A 13 6.67 5.85 -6.99
C CYS A 13 5.70 6.69 -6.15
N GLU A 14 4.48 6.84 -6.64
CA GLU A 14 3.36 7.32 -5.84
C GLU A 14 2.64 6.11 -5.21
N TYR A 15 2.36 6.19 -3.91
CA TYR A 15 1.55 5.22 -3.18
C TYR A 15 0.41 5.95 -2.48
N TRP A 16 -0.80 5.80 -3.00
CA TRP A 16 -1.96 6.56 -2.56
C TRP A 16 -3.15 5.64 -2.22
N VAL A 17 -3.72 5.88 -1.04
CA VAL A 17 -4.99 5.30 -0.60
C VAL A 17 -5.92 6.47 -0.25
N PRO A 18 -6.90 6.78 -1.11
CA PRO A 18 -7.82 7.90 -0.89
C PRO A 18 -8.73 7.64 0.32
N ALA A 19 -9.24 8.72 0.90
CA ALA A 19 -10.27 8.66 1.93
C ALA A 19 -11.66 8.78 1.31
N TRP A 20 -12.68 8.32 2.04
CA TRP A 20 -14.07 8.57 1.68
C TRP A 20 -14.50 9.96 2.14
N THR A 21 -15.11 10.74 1.24
CA THR A 21 -15.74 12.03 1.56
C THR A 21 -17.25 11.91 1.77
N SER A 22 -17.86 10.85 1.24
CA SER A 22 -19.24 10.43 1.49
C SER A 22 -19.36 8.91 1.29
N GLU A 23 -20.58 8.37 1.37
CA GLU A 23 -20.87 6.94 1.14
C GLU A 23 -20.55 6.46 -0.28
N THR A 24 -20.38 7.38 -1.24
CA THR A 24 -20.22 7.06 -2.67
C THR A 24 -19.04 7.76 -3.33
N ARG A 25 -18.29 8.59 -2.59
CA ARG A 25 -17.23 9.42 -3.16
C ARG A 25 -15.92 9.29 -2.40
N LEU A 26 -14.84 9.11 -3.15
CA LEU A 26 -13.46 9.16 -2.67
C LEU A 26 -12.84 10.53 -2.92
N THR A 27 -11.82 10.87 -2.15
CA THR A 27 -10.94 12.01 -2.45
C THR A 27 -10.27 11.85 -3.81
N GLN A 28 -10.04 12.97 -4.49
CA GLN A 28 -9.54 12.99 -5.88
C GLN A 28 -8.19 13.69 -6.03
N ASP A 29 -7.76 14.45 -5.02
CA ASP A 29 -6.50 15.18 -5.03
C ASP A 29 -5.80 15.02 -3.67
N PRO A 30 -4.67 14.29 -3.59
CA PRO A 30 -3.97 14.08 -2.33
C PRO A 30 -3.27 15.34 -1.79
N ASP A 31 -3.05 16.38 -2.60
CA ASP A 31 -2.39 17.61 -2.18
C ASP A 31 -3.35 18.60 -1.51
N THR A 32 -4.65 18.52 -1.84
CA THR A 32 -5.68 19.43 -1.32
C THR A 32 -6.74 18.73 -0.46
N GLU A 33 -6.83 17.40 -0.49
CA GLU A 33 -7.81 16.62 0.24
C GLU A 33 -7.16 15.55 1.16
N VAL A 34 -7.90 15.11 2.18
CA VAL A 34 -7.38 14.13 3.15
C VAL A 34 -7.21 12.75 2.51
N SER A 35 -6.07 12.10 2.77
CA SER A 35 -5.80 10.73 2.35
C SER A 35 -5.70 9.79 3.57
N LEU A 36 -6.05 8.52 3.40
CA LEU A 36 -5.74 7.49 4.41
C LEU A 36 -4.24 7.21 4.44
N ILE A 37 -3.63 7.14 3.26
CA ILE A 37 -2.18 7.02 3.06
C ILE A 37 -1.84 7.81 1.80
N TYR A 38 -0.81 8.66 1.85
CA TYR A 38 -0.24 9.28 0.67
C TYR A 38 1.27 9.40 0.81
N TYR A 39 1.99 8.88 -0.17
CA TYR A 39 3.44 8.99 -0.32
C TYR A 39 3.78 9.26 -1.77
N ASP A 40 4.57 10.30 -1.98
CA ASP A 40 5.05 10.78 -3.27
C ASP A 40 6.40 10.17 -3.70
N LEU A 41 7.05 9.42 -2.80
CA LEU A 41 8.39 8.86 -3.01
C LEU A 41 8.56 7.51 -2.29
N ARG A 42 9.41 6.64 -2.87
CA ARG A 42 9.79 5.33 -2.29
C ARG A 42 10.43 5.44 -0.90
N SER A 43 11.11 6.55 -0.61
CA SER A 43 11.73 6.79 0.70
C SER A 43 10.70 6.75 1.84
N ARG A 44 9.46 7.22 1.60
CA ARG A 44 8.39 7.19 2.60
C ARG A 44 7.89 5.77 2.90
N LEU A 45 7.85 4.90 1.89
CA LEU A 45 7.60 3.47 2.09
C LEU A 45 8.74 2.80 2.87
N THR A 46 9.98 3.24 2.62
CA THR A 46 11.16 2.75 3.34
C THR A 46 11.07 3.07 4.83
N ASP A 47 10.65 4.28 5.20
CA ASP A 47 10.44 4.66 6.62
C ASP A 47 9.37 3.77 7.30
N ARG A 48 8.30 3.41 6.56
CA ARG A 48 7.25 2.51 7.06
C ARG A 48 7.75 1.09 7.27
N VAL A 49 8.50 0.56 6.31
CA VAL A 49 9.14 -0.75 6.43
C VAL A 49 10.08 -0.77 7.64
N TRP A 50 10.94 0.25 7.78
CA TRP A 50 11.85 0.37 8.91
C TRP A 50 11.11 0.37 10.25
N ARG A 51 10.00 1.10 10.35
CA ARG A 51 9.18 1.13 11.58
C ARG A 51 8.66 -0.26 11.96
N VAL A 52 8.21 -1.05 10.98
CA VAL A 52 7.70 -2.41 11.21
C VAL A 52 8.84 -3.39 11.50
N SER A 53 9.95 -3.31 10.79
CA SER A 53 11.06 -4.27 10.90
C SER A 53 12.02 -3.99 12.06
N SER A 54 12.04 -2.76 12.60
CA SER A 54 12.97 -2.34 13.66
C SER A 54 12.70 -2.99 15.04
N GLY A 55 11.52 -3.60 15.23
CA GLY A 55 11.11 -4.13 16.54
C GLY A 55 10.78 -3.04 17.57
N GLN A 56 10.82 -1.75 17.19
CA GLN A 56 10.50 -0.63 18.08
C GLN A 56 9.00 -0.33 18.16
N SER A 57 8.18 -1.03 17.38
CA SER A 57 6.73 -0.87 17.37
C SER A 57 6.08 -1.87 18.32
N VAL A 58 5.76 -1.44 19.55
CA VAL A 58 5.00 -2.25 20.53
C VAL A 58 3.65 -2.72 19.95
N ALA A 59 3.04 -1.92 19.07
CA ALA A 59 1.80 -2.29 18.38
C ALA A 59 1.96 -3.47 17.41
N SER A 60 3.19 -3.83 17.05
CA SER A 60 3.52 -4.90 16.10
C SER A 60 4.27 -6.06 16.78
N ASP A 61 4.21 -6.16 18.12
CA ASP A 61 4.85 -7.22 18.90
C ASP A 61 3.81 -8.05 19.67
N PRO A 62 3.65 -9.37 19.38
CA PRO A 62 4.34 -10.13 18.33
C PRO A 62 3.92 -9.72 16.92
N MET A 63 4.83 -9.89 15.95
CA MET A 63 4.56 -9.59 14.55
C MET A 63 3.33 -10.37 14.06
N PRO A 64 2.29 -9.70 13.55
CA PRO A 64 1.07 -10.38 13.11
C PRO A 64 1.34 -11.25 11.89
N ARG A 65 0.61 -12.36 11.79
CA ARG A 65 0.55 -13.15 10.56
C ARG A 65 -0.48 -12.51 9.64
N THR A 66 -0.09 -12.28 8.39
CA THR A 66 -0.99 -11.73 7.37
C THR A 66 -1.06 -12.68 6.18
N CYS A 67 -2.25 -12.80 5.58
CA CYS A 67 -2.45 -13.52 4.32
C CYS A 67 -3.11 -12.57 3.33
N HIS A 68 -2.51 -12.42 2.14
CA HIS A 68 -3.01 -11.53 1.10
C HIS A 68 -3.60 -12.38 -0.04
N PHE A 69 -4.90 -12.25 -0.26
CA PHE A 69 -5.58 -12.84 -1.41
C PHE A 69 -5.82 -11.75 -2.44
N VAL A 70 -5.19 -11.86 -3.60
CA VAL A 70 -5.34 -10.94 -4.74
C VAL A 70 -6.07 -11.67 -5.86
N SER A 71 -7.10 -11.04 -6.40
CA SER A 71 -8.02 -11.63 -7.36
C SER A 71 -8.56 -10.57 -8.32
N ASN A 72 -9.38 -11.00 -9.28
CA ASN A 72 -10.05 -10.13 -10.24
C ASN A 72 -9.08 -9.17 -10.94
N LEU A 73 -7.91 -9.68 -11.34
CA LEU A 73 -6.96 -8.88 -12.11
C LEU A 73 -7.56 -8.54 -13.48
N GLN A 74 -7.65 -7.25 -13.76
CA GLN A 74 -8.11 -6.73 -15.03
C GLN A 74 -7.07 -5.76 -15.57
N VAL A 75 -6.55 -6.05 -16.75
CA VAL A 75 -5.68 -5.12 -17.49
C VAL A 75 -6.57 -4.18 -18.28
N ASP A 76 -6.41 -2.89 -18.03
CA ASP A 76 -7.12 -1.82 -18.72
C ASP A 76 -6.39 -1.40 -20.00
N SER A 77 -5.09 -1.17 -19.87
CA SER A 77 -4.21 -0.80 -20.98
C SER A 77 -2.79 -1.33 -20.75
N CYS A 78 -2.10 -1.67 -21.83
CA CYS A 78 -0.76 -2.22 -21.82
C CYS A 78 0.05 -1.67 -23.00
N SER A 79 1.24 -1.17 -22.71
CA SER A 79 2.26 -0.77 -23.68
C SER A 79 3.59 -1.41 -23.31
N ASP A 80 4.62 -1.19 -24.12
CA ASP A 80 5.97 -1.71 -23.86
C ASP A 80 6.59 -1.18 -22.55
N GLN A 81 6.08 -0.06 -22.02
CA GLN A 81 6.65 0.63 -20.84
C GLN A 81 5.70 0.68 -19.63
N GLN A 82 4.39 0.50 -19.82
CA GLN A 82 3.41 0.71 -18.76
C GLN A 82 2.21 -0.22 -18.91
N ILE A 83 1.73 -0.71 -17.76
CA ILE A 83 0.47 -1.44 -17.64
C ILE A 83 -0.40 -0.73 -16.62
N ASN A 84 -1.62 -0.39 -17.02
CA ASN A 84 -2.67 0.05 -16.11
C ASN A 84 -3.55 -1.15 -15.80
N LEU A 85 -3.71 -1.46 -14.51
CA LEU A 85 -4.45 -2.62 -14.06
C LEU A 85 -5.28 -2.32 -12.82
N PHE A 86 -6.34 -3.09 -12.68
CA PHE A 86 -7.21 -3.13 -11.51
C PHE A 86 -7.13 -4.50 -10.88
N SER A 87 -7.30 -4.56 -9.56
CA SER A 87 -7.42 -5.83 -8.83
C SER A 87 -8.30 -5.65 -7.60
N CYS A 88 -8.82 -6.76 -7.10
CA CYS A 88 -9.46 -6.83 -5.79
C CYS A 88 -8.53 -7.59 -4.84
N PHE A 89 -8.37 -7.07 -3.63
CA PHE A 89 -7.56 -7.74 -2.61
C PHE A 89 -8.33 -7.88 -1.30
N ARG A 90 -7.97 -8.92 -0.55
CA ARG A 90 -8.38 -9.14 0.84
C ARG A 90 -7.14 -9.45 1.66
N VAL A 91 -7.02 -8.79 2.81
CA VAL A 91 -5.95 -9.07 3.78
C VAL A 91 -6.58 -9.69 5.02
N ASP A 92 -6.24 -10.94 5.28
CA ASP A 92 -6.56 -11.58 6.55
C ASP A 92 -5.45 -11.23 7.55
N TYR A 93 -5.83 -10.62 8.68
CA TYR A 93 -4.92 -10.24 9.76
C TYR A 93 -5.14 -11.16 10.96
N HIS A 94 -4.11 -11.88 11.37
CA HIS A 94 -4.15 -12.74 12.53
C HIS A 94 -3.09 -12.32 13.55
N ALA A 95 -3.55 -11.71 14.64
CA ALA A 95 -2.76 -11.50 15.84
C ALA A 95 -3.05 -12.64 16.82
N ASN A 96 -1.98 -13.30 17.31
CA ASN A 96 -2.08 -14.24 18.43
C ASN A 96 -2.39 -13.43 19.69
N ARG A 97 -3.68 -13.23 19.99
CA ARG A 97 -4.14 -12.89 21.34
C ARG A 97 -4.77 -14.12 21.97
#